data_AF-A0A4Y2RR88-F1
#
_entry.id   AF-A0A4Y2RR88-F1
#
_cell.length_a   1.000
_cell.length_b   1.000
_cell.length_c   1.000
_cell.angle_alpha   90.00
_cell.angle_beta   90.00
_cell.angle_gamma   90.00
#
_symmetry.space_group_name_H-M   'P 1'
#
loop_
_entity.id
_entity.type
_entity.pdbx_description
1 polymer ?
#
loop_
_entity_poly.entity_id
_entity_poly.type
_entity_poly.pdbx_seq_one_letter_code
_entity_poly.pdbx_strand_id
1 'polypeptide(L)'
;MNHIVTTGKYILVASAFFGGFGSMLKAKDDFLRKNMATTWESQHLARRGLVDTMSLALFKGGAISALKYGSFSTLYLFTTMTAANYRNKISVWEHAASGAALGALARINYGLKGFAIAGVLGGFLGMIAGGLITLTLGVNGMTMDEFRCLLHEEHYSRIKKNRLNELKEVS
;
A
#
# COMPACT_ATOMS: atom_id res chain seq x y z
N MET A 1 -8.45 7.79 12.53
CA MET A 1 -7.34 6.82 12.70
C MET A 1 -7.69 5.41 12.20
N ASN A 2 -8.87 4.88 12.53
CA ASN A 2 -9.30 3.53 12.11
C ASN A 2 -9.20 3.26 10.60
N HIS A 3 -9.60 4.22 9.75
CA HIS A 3 -9.52 4.05 8.29
C HIS A 3 -8.08 3.88 7.78
N ILE A 4 -7.09 4.57 8.36
CA ILE A 4 -5.68 4.44 7.96
C ILE A 4 -5.16 3.04 8.30
N VAL A 5 -5.50 2.53 9.50
CA VAL A 5 -5.10 1.19 9.94
C VAL A 5 -5.75 0.11 9.06
N THR A 6 -7.03 0.27 8.73
CA THR A 6 -7.74 -0.65 7.84
C THR A 6 -7.14 -0.65 6.42
N THR A 7 -6.91 0.51 5.83
CA THR A 7 -6.25 0.63 4.51
C THR A 7 -4.82 0.09 4.54
N GLY A 8 -4.07 0.33 5.62
CA GLY A 8 -2.73 -0.22 5.82
C GLY A 8 -2.70 -1.74 5.81
N LYS A 9 -3.68 -2.40 6.44
CA LYS A 9 -3.82 -3.87 6.39
C LYS A 9 -4.02 -4.38 4.96
N TYR A 10 -4.89 -3.73 4.18
CA TYR A 10 -5.12 -4.12 2.77
C TYR A 10 -3.86 -3.95 1.92
N ILE A 11 -3.12 -2.86 2.11
CA ILE A 11 -1.86 -2.61 1.40
C ILE A 11 -0.79 -3.64 1.76
N LEU A 12 -0.67 -4.01 3.03
CA LEU A 12 0.25 -5.06 3.47
C LEU A 12 -0.06 -6.40 2.80
N VAL A 13 -1.34 -6.77 2.72
CA VAL A 13 -1.77 -8.00 2.05
C VAL A 13 -1.49 -7.93 0.55
N ALA A 14 -1.86 -6.83 -0.12
CA ALA A 14 -1.64 -6.66 -1.56
C ALA A 14 -0.14 -6.71 -1.91
N SER A 15 0.70 -5.99 -1.16
CA SER A 15 2.17 -6.00 -1.37
C SER A 15 2.80 -7.37 -1.08
N ALA A 16 2.26 -8.15 -0.14
CA ALA A 16 2.66 -9.53 0.08
C ALA A 16 2.37 -10.40 -1.15
N PHE A 17 1.17 -10.29 -1.73
CA PHE A 17 0.79 -11.05 -2.91
C PHE A 17 1.68 -10.72 -4.13
N PHE A 18 1.85 -9.44 -4.45
CA PHE A 18 2.67 -9.04 -5.60
C PHE A 18 4.14 -9.47 -5.46
N GLY A 19 4.74 -9.30 -4.27
CA GLY A 19 6.12 -9.71 -4.02
C GLY A 19 6.32 -11.21 -3.91
N GLY A 20 5.35 -11.91 -3.34
CA GLY A 20 5.31 -13.37 -3.26
C GLY A 20 5.25 -13.99 -4.65
N PHE A 21 4.31 -13.55 -5.49
CA PHE A 21 4.14 -14.09 -6.84
C PHE A 21 5.38 -13.87 -7.71
N GLY A 22 5.98 -12.67 -7.65
CA GLY A 22 7.23 -12.38 -8.36
C GLY A 22 8.40 -13.25 -7.88
N SER A 23 8.48 -13.56 -6.59
CA SER A 23 9.54 -14.41 -6.02
C SER A 23 9.34 -15.88 -6.36
N MET A 24 8.09 -16.35 -6.41
CA MET A 24 7.72 -17.69 -6.85
C MET A 24 8.10 -17.94 -8.31
N LEU A 25 7.84 -16.98 -9.21
CA LEU A 25 8.23 -17.08 -10.62
C LEU A 25 9.75 -17.16 -10.78
N LYS A 26 10.50 -16.31 -10.06
CA LYS A 26 11.97 -16.36 -10.06
C LYS A 26 12.50 -17.69 -9.54
N ALA A 27 11.93 -18.22 -8.46
CA ALA A 27 12.33 -19.50 -7.90
C ALA A 27 12.06 -20.67 -8.85
N LYS A 28 10.96 -20.63 -9.61
CA LYS A 28 10.68 -21.60 -10.67
C LYS A 28 11.77 -21.56 -11.75
N ASP A 29 12.10 -20.38 -12.26
CA ASP A 29 13.10 -20.24 -13.32
C ASP A 29 14.49 -20.67 -12.84
N ASP A 30 14.85 -20.32 -11.61
CA ASP A 30 16.11 -20.75 -10.99
C ASP A 30 16.15 -22.26 -10.75
N PHE A 31 15.03 -22.86 -10.33
CA PHE A 31 14.91 -24.31 -10.17
C PHE A 31 15.05 -25.02 -11.51
N LEU A 32 14.37 -24.53 -12.55
CA LEU A 32 14.49 -25.09 -13.89
C LEU A 32 15.93 -25.02 -14.37
N ARG A 33 16.57 -23.84 -14.31
CA ARG A 33 17.96 -23.62 -14.73
C ARG A 33 18.96 -24.55 -14.04
N LYS A 34 18.82 -24.75 -12.74
CA LYS A 34 19.72 -25.62 -11.96
C LYS A 34 19.54 -27.10 -12.28
N ASN A 35 18.32 -27.51 -12.63
CA ASN A 35 17.97 -28.92 -12.82
C ASN A 35 17.82 -29.34 -14.30
N MET A 36 18.23 -28.49 -15.26
CA MET A 36 18.19 -28.84 -16.70
C MET A 36 19.09 -30.02 -17.07
N ALA A 37 20.15 -30.27 -16.28
CA ALA A 37 21.13 -31.33 -16.53
C ALA A 37 20.99 -32.55 -15.62
N THR A 38 20.08 -32.51 -14.64
CA THR A 38 19.91 -33.57 -13.65
C THR A 38 18.83 -34.55 -14.10
N THR A 39 19.18 -35.84 -14.21
CA THR A 39 18.20 -36.90 -14.50
C THR A 39 17.53 -37.29 -13.18
N TRP A 40 16.23 -37.05 -13.06
CA TRP A 40 15.46 -37.38 -11.86
C TRP A 40 15.04 -38.85 -11.88
N GLU A 41 15.08 -39.51 -10.72
CA GLU A 41 14.60 -40.91 -10.57
C GLU A 41 13.10 -41.06 -10.85
N SER A 42 12.31 -40.02 -10.54
CA SER A 42 10.85 -40.00 -10.76
C SER A 42 10.35 -38.59 -11.01
N GLN A 43 9.37 -38.45 -11.91
CA GLN A 43 8.69 -37.18 -12.18
C GLN A 43 7.96 -36.61 -10.95
N HIS A 44 7.50 -37.48 -10.04
CA HIS A 44 6.82 -37.04 -8.81
C HIS A 44 7.76 -36.33 -7.85
N LEU A 45 9.01 -36.81 -7.72
CA LEU A 45 10.02 -36.16 -6.89
C LEU A 45 10.41 -34.79 -7.44
N ALA A 46 10.58 -34.69 -8.77
CA ALA A 46 10.86 -33.42 -9.44
C ALA A 46 9.74 -32.38 -9.20
N ARG A 47 8.46 -32.81 -9.33
CA ARG A 47 7.31 -31.93 -9.07
C ARG A 47 7.23 -31.48 -7.61
N ARG A 48 7.51 -32.38 -6.67
CA ARG A 48 7.51 -32.07 -5.24
C ARG A 48 8.60 -31.05 -4.89
N GLY A 49 9.81 -31.23 -5.39
CA GLY A 49 10.90 -30.27 -5.19
C GLY A 49 10.61 -28.90 -5.79
N LEU A 50 10.00 -28.86 -6.98
CA LEU A 50 9.57 -27.60 -7.58
C LEU A 50 8.51 -26.88 -6.73
N VAL A 51 7.47 -27.58 -6.27
CA VAL A 51 6.42 -26.96 -5.45
C VAL A 51 6.96 -26.47 -4.12
N ASP A 52 7.84 -27.25 -3.47
CA ASP A 52 8.45 -26.87 -2.19
C ASP A 52 9.29 -25.59 -2.33
N THR A 53 10.18 -25.54 -3.32
CA THR A 53 11.00 -24.35 -3.59
C THR A 53 10.18 -23.12 -3.96
N MET A 54 9.14 -23.29 -4.79
CA MET A 54 8.21 -22.21 -5.16
C MET A 54 7.42 -21.70 -3.96
N SER A 55 6.93 -22.59 -3.09
CA SER A 55 6.15 -22.22 -1.91
C SER A 55 7.00 -21.47 -0.88
N LEU A 56 8.23 -21.92 -0.64
CA LEU A 56 9.15 -21.25 0.28
C LEU A 56 9.53 -19.85 -0.23
N ALA A 57 9.76 -19.72 -1.53
CA ALA A 57 10.01 -18.43 -2.17
C ALA A 57 8.78 -17.50 -2.13
N LEU A 58 7.57 -18.04 -2.28
CA LEU A 58 6.32 -17.28 -2.15
C LEU A 58 6.20 -16.65 -0.76
N PHE A 59 6.37 -17.43 0.31
CA PHE A 59 6.23 -16.92 1.68
C PHE A 59 7.34 -15.95 2.06
N LYS A 60 8.61 -16.30 1.78
CA LYS A 60 9.76 -15.43 2.08
C LYS A 60 9.71 -14.13 1.28
N GLY A 61 9.39 -14.24 -0.01
CA GLY A 61 9.23 -13.09 -0.90
C GLY A 61 8.07 -12.18 -0.49
N GLY A 62 6.94 -12.78 -0.15
CA GLY A 62 5.76 -12.07 0.32
C GLY A 62 6.02 -11.30 1.62
N ALA A 63 6.63 -11.94 2.63
CA ALA A 63 6.93 -11.30 3.91
C ALA A 63 7.89 -10.11 3.78
N ILE A 64 8.98 -10.27 3.02
CA ILE A 64 9.96 -9.19 2.80
C ILE A 64 9.32 -8.03 2.00
N SER A 65 8.51 -8.35 0.99
CA SER A 65 7.81 -7.37 0.18
C SER A 65 6.79 -6.58 1.01
N ALA A 66 5.99 -7.27 1.83
CA ALA A 66 5.01 -6.64 2.71
C ALA A 66 5.67 -5.66 3.68
N LEU A 67 6.78 -6.07 4.31
CA LEU A 67 7.52 -5.21 5.22
C LEU A 67 8.14 -4.02 4.50
N LYS A 68 8.71 -4.19 3.30
CA LYS A 68 9.36 -3.09 2.57
C LYS A 68 8.37 -2.11 1.97
N TYR A 69 7.44 -2.60 1.15
CA TYR A 69 6.52 -1.74 0.40
C TYR A 69 5.28 -1.39 1.21
N GLY A 70 4.75 -2.33 1.99
CA GLY A 70 3.55 -2.10 2.77
C GLY A 70 3.76 -1.12 3.93
N SER A 71 4.90 -1.18 4.63
CA SER A 71 5.24 -0.18 5.66
C SER A 71 5.42 1.21 5.03
N PHE A 72 6.13 1.29 3.91
CA PHE A 72 6.36 2.54 3.17
C PHE A 72 5.05 3.19 2.75
N SER A 73 4.16 2.45 2.09
CA SER A 73 2.86 2.97 1.64
C SER A 73 1.95 3.36 2.80
N THR A 74 1.99 2.65 3.92
CA THR A 74 1.22 3.00 5.12
C THR A 74 1.73 4.31 5.73
N LEU A 75 3.05 4.49 5.82
CA LEU A 75 3.67 5.73 6.26
C LEU A 75 3.32 6.91 5.34
N TYR A 76 3.29 6.68 4.02
CA TYR A 76 2.86 7.67 3.04
C TYR A 76 1.41 8.11 3.23
N LEU A 77 0.49 7.18 3.43
CA LEU A 77 -0.90 7.53 3.74
C LEU A 77 -1.02 8.27 5.06
N PHE A 78 -0.23 7.90 6.06
CA PHE A 78 -0.24 8.57 7.35
C PHE A 78 0.23 10.03 7.25
N THR A 79 1.34 10.30 6.56
CA THR A 79 1.87 11.67 6.41
C THR A 79 0.97 12.54 5.55
N THR A 80 0.49 12.03 4.42
CA THR A 80 -0.44 12.76 3.54
C THR A 80 -1.74 13.11 4.25
N MET A 81 -2.33 12.16 4.98
CA MET A 81 -3.57 12.40 5.72
C MET A 81 -3.36 13.40 6.87
N THR A 82 -2.22 13.35 7.55
CA THR A 82 -1.89 14.30 8.61
C THR A 82 -1.71 15.72 8.03
N ALA A 83 -1.02 15.84 6.90
CA ALA A 83 -0.86 17.12 6.19
C ALA A 83 -2.20 17.70 5.71
N ALA A 84 -3.04 16.86 5.10
CA ALA A 84 -4.36 17.26 4.60
C ALA A 84 -5.32 17.68 5.73
N ASN A 85 -5.23 17.06 6.90
CA ASN A 85 -5.98 17.46 8.10
C ASN A 85 -5.49 18.79 8.67
N TYR A 86 -4.17 19.04 8.63
CA TYR A 86 -3.61 20.28 9.18
C TYR A 86 -3.95 21.51 8.34
N ARG A 87 -3.87 21.41 7.00
CA ARG A 87 -4.14 22.56 6.11
C ARG A 87 -5.59 22.64 5.61
N ASN A 88 -6.41 21.67 5.98
CA ASN A 88 -7.79 21.49 5.54
C ASN A 88 -7.97 21.59 4.01
N LYS A 89 -6.93 21.32 3.21
CA LYS A 89 -6.96 21.36 1.75
C LYS A 89 -6.20 20.16 1.21
N ILE A 90 -6.68 19.59 0.11
CA ILE A 90 -5.93 18.56 -0.63
C ILE A 90 -5.22 19.28 -1.78
N SER A 91 -3.91 19.37 -1.70
CA SER A 91 -3.09 19.94 -2.77
C SER A 91 -2.14 18.88 -3.34
N VAL A 92 -1.98 18.88 -4.66
CA VAL A 92 -1.03 18.00 -5.38
C VAL A 92 0.40 18.18 -4.83
N TRP A 93 0.75 19.41 -4.42
CA TRP A 93 2.06 19.71 -3.85
C TRP A 93 2.33 19.04 -2.51
N GLU A 94 1.31 18.79 -1.70
CA GLU A 94 1.46 18.10 -0.40
C GLU A 94 1.74 16.61 -0.62
N HIS A 95 1.09 16.01 -1.62
CA HIS A 95 1.38 14.65 -2.05
C HIS A 95 2.79 14.52 -2.64
N ALA A 96 3.23 15.50 -3.44
CA ALA A 96 4.60 15.55 -3.95
C ALA A 96 5.63 15.72 -2.82
N ALA A 97 5.42 16.65 -1.89
CA ALA A 97 6.34 16.90 -0.77
C ALA A 97 6.43 15.71 0.19
N SER A 98 5.30 15.11 0.55
CA SER A 98 5.25 13.91 1.40
C SER A 98 5.87 12.69 0.71
N GLY A 99 5.61 12.51 -0.59
CA GLY A 99 6.22 11.46 -1.41
C GLY A 99 7.74 11.64 -1.52
N ALA A 100 8.22 12.87 -1.71
CA ALA A 100 9.64 13.17 -1.76
C ALA A 100 10.32 12.94 -0.40
N ALA A 101 9.74 13.46 0.68
CA ALA A 101 10.29 13.31 2.03
C ALA A 101 10.38 11.82 2.43
N LEU A 102 9.30 11.06 2.26
CA LEU A 102 9.30 9.64 2.61
C LEU A 102 10.16 8.80 1.66
N GLY A 103 10.14 9.11 0.36
CA GLY A 103 11.00 8.43 -0.62
C GLY A 103 12.48 8.59 -0.26
N ALA A 104 12.89 9.81 0.10
CA ALA A 104 14.25 10.09 0.52
C ALA A 104 14.60 9.36 1.84
N LEU A 105 13.72 9.42 2.84
CA LEU A 105 13.90 8.73 4.13
C LEU A 105 14.00 7.20 3.98
N ALA A 106 13.20 6.60 3.09
CA ALA A 106 13.19 5.16 2.86
C ALA A 106 14.53 4.61 2.33
N ARG A 107 15.36 5.46 1.72
CA ARG A 107 16.69 5.09 1.20
C ARG A 107 17.84 5.86 1.81
N ILE A 108 17.68 6.45 3.00
CA ILE A 108 18.77 7.16 3.69
C ILE A 108 20.00 6.26 3.92
N ASN A 109 19.77 4.96 4.14
CA ASN A 109 20.82 3.97 4.35
C ASN A 109 21.66 3.66 3.09
N TYR A 110 21.22 4.06 1.89
CA TYR A 110 21.96 3.87 0.63
C TYR A 110 22.82 5.09 0.26
N GLY A 111 23.02 6.02 1.20
CA GLY A 111 23.84 7.22 1.04
C GLY A 111 23.14 8.38 0.34
N LEU A 112 23.87 9.49 0.16
CA LEU A 112 23.32 10.76 -0.31
C LEU A 112 22.74 10.69 -1.73
N LYS A 113 23.36 9.89 -2.62
CA LYS A 113 22.86 9.64 -3.98
C LYS A 113 21.53 8.87 -3.97
N GLY A 114 21.42 7.87 -3.09
CA GLY A 114 20.19 7.11 -2.90
C GLY A 114 19.05 7.98 -2.35
N PHE A 115 19.36 8.84 -1.40
CA PHE A 115 18.43 9.82 -0.83
C PHE A 115 17.89 10.78 -1.89
N ALA A 116 18.76 11.40 -2.69
CA ALA A 116 18.35 12.35 -3.72
C ALA A 116 17.47 11.71 -4.80
N ILE A 117 17.88 10.55 -5.35
CA ILE A 117 17.13 9.86 -6.40
C ILE A 117 15.78 9.37 -5.88
N ALA A 118 15.74 8.81 -4.67
CA ALA A 118 14.50 8.32 -4.08
C ALA A 118 13.55 9.47 -3.70
N GLY A 119 14.08 10.64 -3.31
CA GLY A 119 13.29 11.84 -3.10
C GLY A 119 12.66 12.37 -4.39
N VAL A 120 13.43 12.46 -5.48
CA VAL A 120 12.90 12.90 -6.78
C VAL A 120 11.84 11.92 -7.30
N LEU A 121 12.12 10.61 -7.29
CA LEU A 121 11.16 9.58 -7.70
C LEU A 121 9.92 9.58 -6.82
N GLY A 122 10.08 9.69 -5.50
CA GLY A 122 8.99 9.76 -4.55
C GLY A 122 8.11 11.00 -4.74
N GLY A 123 8.73 12.15 -5.04
CA GLY A 123 8.01 13.38 -5.34
C GLY A 123 7.22 13.29 -6.65
N PHE A 124 7.81 12.72 -7.69
CA PHE A 124 7.13 12.50 -8.98
C PHE A 124 5.93 11.56 -8.84
N LEU A 125 6.10 10.42 -8.15
CA LEU A 125 5.01 9.49 -7.85
C LEU A 125 3.93 10.13 -6.96
N GLY A 126 4.34 10.92 -5.98
CA GLY A 126 3.43 11.70 -5.13
C GLY A 126 2.59 12.70 -5.94
N MET A 127 3.20 13.36 -6.92
CA MET A 127 2.50 14.29 -7.82
C MET A 127 1.44 13.57 -8.66
N ILE A 128 1.77 12.40 -9.22
CA ILE A 128 0.80 11.58 -9.97
C ILE A 128 -0.37 11.16 -9.07
N ALA A 129 -0.07 10.70 -7.84
CA ALA A 129 -1.09 10.30 -6.88
C ALA A 129 -2.01 11.48 -6.50
N GLY A 130 -1.42 12.65 -6.20
CA GLY A 130 -2.18 13.87 -5.91
C GLY A 130 -3.04 14.31 -7.10
N GLY A 131 -2.50 14.22 -8.31
CA GLY A 131 -3.21 14.50 -9.56
C GLY A 131 -4.44 13.60 -9.73
N LEU A 132 -4.28 12.29 -9.59
CA LEU A 132 -5.38 11.32 -9.66
C LEU A 132 -6.46 11.59 -8.61
N ILE A 133 -6.07 11.94 -7.39
CA ILE A 133 -7.02 12.29 -6.32
C ILE A 133 -7.81 13.54 -6.71
N THR A 134 -7.14 14.61 -7.13
CA THR A 134 -7.81 15.86 -7.55
C THR A 134 -8.70 15.67 -8.77
N LEU A 135 -8.30 14.85 -9.74
CA LEU A 135 -9.13 14.49 -10.89
C LEU A 135 -10.37 13.71 -10.46
N THR A 136 -10.22 12.75 -9.54
CA THR A 136 -11.36 11.97 -9.02
C THR A 136 -12.33 12.87 -8.27
N LEU A 137 -11.86 13.84 -7.48
CA LEU A 137 -12.73 14.84 -6.87
C LEU A 137 -13.43 15.71 -7.91
N GLY A 138 -12.69 16.17 -8.94
CA GLY A 138 -13.24 16.96 -10.03
C GLY A 138 -14.32 16.25 -10.84
N VAL A 139 -14.14 14.95 -11.15
CA VAL A 139 -15.13 14.12 -11.87
C VAL A 139 -16.39 13.91 -11.04
N ASN A 140 -16.26 13.80 -9.72
CA ASN A 140 -17.40 13.68 -8.82
C ASN A 140 -18.12 15.02 -8.58
N GLY A 141 -17.60 16.13 -9.12
CA GLY A 141 -18.16 17.48 -8.91
C GLY A 141 -18.12 17.96 -7.47
N MET A 142 -17.41 17.24 -6.59
CA MET A 142 -17.33 17.55 -5.16
C MET A 142 -16.02 18.26 -4.86
N THR A 143 -16.13 19.45 -4.28
CA THR A 143 -14.99 20.11 -3.66
C THR A 143 -14.63 19.44 -2.33
N MET A 144 -13.39 19.60 -1.87
CA MET A 144 -12.94 18.94 -0.64
C MET A 144 -13.74 19.40 0.60
N ASP A 145 -14.26 20.62 0.57
CA ASP A 145 -15.11 21.14 1.65
C ASP A 145 -16.48 20.46 1.66
N GLU A 146 -17.09 20.24 0.50
CA GLU A 146 -18.35 19.48 0.37
C GLU A 146 -18.17 18.01 0.78
N PHE A 147 -17.05 17.38 0.41
CA PHE A 147 -16.77 16.01 0.84
C PHE A 147 -16.69 15.88 2.36
N ARG A 148 -16.14 16.90 3.05
CA ARG A 148 -16.09 16.93 4.52
C ARG A 148 -17.46 17.17 5.14
N CYS A 149 -18.25 18.09 4.60
CA CYS A 149 -19.62 18.34 5.06
C CYS A 149 -20.47 17.07 4.93
N LEU A 150 -20.39 16.38 3.79
CA LEU A 150 -21.11 15.15 3.54
C LEU A 150 -20.67 14.03 4.49
N LEU A 151 -19.35 13.88 4.71
CA LEU A 151 -18.83 12.92 5.67
C LEU A 151 -19.29 13.23 7.12
N HIS A 152 -19.35 14.51 7.48
CA HIS A 152 -19.84 14.95 8.78
C HIS A 152 -21.34 14.68 8.93
N GLU A 153 -22.13 14.92 7.88
CA GLU A 153 -23.56 14.67 7.85
C GLU A 153 -23.88 13.18 7.97
N GLU A 154 -23.17 12.32 7.24
CA GLU A 154 -23.29 10.87 7.38
C GLU A 154 -22.93 10.41 8.80
N HIS A 155 -21.86 10.96 9.37
CA HIS A 155 -21.45 10.61 10.73
C HIS A 155 -22.52 10.98 11.76
N TYR A 156 -23.07 12.19 11.64
CA TYR A 156 -24.14 12.69 12.51
C TYR A 156 -25.40 11.83 12.38
N SER A 157 -25.76 11.45 11.15
CA SER A 157 -26.90 10.59 10.86
C SER A 157 -26.76 9.19 11.48
N ARG A 158 -25.56 8.59 11.45
CA ARG A 158 -25.29 7.30 12.13
C ARG A 158 -25.41 7.41 13.65
N ILE A 159 -24.86 8.45 14.26
CA ILE A 159 -24.94 8.66 15.71
C ILE A 159 -26.41 8.84 16.12
N LYS A 160 -27.17 9.64 15.37
CA LYS A 160 -28.60 9.84 15.63
C LYS A 160 -29.38 8.52 15.54
N LYS A 161 -29.08 7.68 14.53
CA LYS A 161 -29.73 6.37 14.34
C LYS A 161 -29.40 5.39 15.46
N ASN A 162 -28.14 5.35 15.91
CA ASN A 162 -27.72 4.51 17.03
C ASN A 162 -28.42 4.92 18.34
N ARG A 163 -28.44 6.22 18.67
CA ARG A 163 -29.19 6.71 19.83
C ARG A 163 -30.69 6.40 19.74
N LEU A 164 -31.28 6.48 18.55
CA LEU A 164 -32.70 6.18 18.37
C LEU A 164 -33.01 4.69 18.62
N ASN A 165 -32.08 3.80 18.26
CA ASN A 165 -32.20 2.37 18.53
C ASN A 165 -32.03 2.08 20.03
N GLU A 166 -31.07 2.70 20.70
CA GLU A 166 -30.90 2.60 22.16
C GLU A 166 -32.16 3.04 22.92
N LEU A 167 -32.79 4.15 22.51
CA LEU A 167 -34.03 4.62 23.11
C LEU A 167 -35.22 3.66 22.89
N LYS A 168 -35.21 2.87 21.80
CA LYS A 168 -36.23 1.85 21.54
C LYS A 168 -36.01 0.56 22.32
N GLU A 169 -34.77 0.26 22.72
CA GLU A 169 -34.47 -0.94 23.52
C GLU A 169 -34.71 -0.70 25.02
N VAL A 170 -34.71 0.55 25.48
CA VAL A 170 -34.96 0.94 26.87
C VAL A 170 -36.44 1.20 27.17
N SER A 171 -37.26 1.43 26.13
CA SER A 171 -38.72 1.62 26.24
C SER A 171 -39.49 0.33 26.08
#